data_AF-K2ES32-F1
#
_entry.id   AF-K2ES32-F1
#
_cell.length_a   1.000
_cell.length_b   1.000
_cell.length_c   1.000
_cell.angle_alpha   90.00
_cell.angle_beta   90.00
_cell.angle_gamma   90.00
#
_symmetry.space_group_name_H-M   'P 1'
#
loop_
_entity.id
_entity.type
_entity.pdbx_description
1 polymer ?
#
loop_
_entity_poly.entity_id
_entity_poly.type
_entity_poly.pdbx_seq_one_letter_code
_entity_poly.pdbx_strand_id
1 'polypeptide(L)' 'MVLFGILLAGFAGLILFSYDKAFQIAVASALVLSYVSWGVAHHHLDHDLRLETVIEYLVVAILGFVIIFSLVIRT' A
#
# COMPACT_ATOMS: atom_id res chain seq x y z
N MET A 1 -13.36 -1.27 -7.09
CA MET A 1 -13.21 0.21 -7.18
C MET A 1 -12.39 0.79 -6.03
N VAL A 2 -12.64 0.40 -4.77
CA VAL A 2 -11.89 0.93 -3.60
C VAL A 2 -10.38 0.71 -3.71
N LEU A 3 -9.93 -0.48 -4.09
CA LEU A 3 -8.50 -0.78 -4.31
C LEU A 3 -7.83 0.20 -5.28
N PHE A 4 -8.49 0.49 -6.41
CA PHE A 4 -7.97 1.44 -7.39
C PHE A 4 -7.84 2.85 -6.79
N GLY A 5 -8.82 3.28 -5.98
CA GLY A 5 -8.76 4.56 -5.27
C GLY A 5 -7.60 4.63 -4.28
N ILE A 6 -7.35 3.54 -3.51
CA ILE A 6 -6.21 3.44 -2.60
C ILE A 6 -4.88 3.59 -3.36
N LEU A 7 -4.71 2.83 -4.45
CA LEU A 7 -3.50 2.88 -5.26
C LEU A 7 -3.29 4.25 -5.91
N LEU A 8 -4.35 4.85 -6.45
CA LEU A 8 -4.30 6.17 -7.08
C LEU A 8 -3.96 7.27 -6.06
N ALA A 9 -4.57 7.23 -4.88
CA ALA A 9 -4.29 8.19 -3.81
C ALA A 9 -2.84 8.07 -3.31
N GLY A 10 -2.34 6.85 -3.12
CA GLY A 10 -0.94 6.63 -2.76
C GLY A 10 0.03 7.12 -3.83
N PHE A 11 -0.22 6.79 -5.10
CA PHE A 11 0.59 7.27 -6.23
C PHE A 11 0.59 8.80 -6.34
N ALA A 12 -0.59 9.43 -6.27
CA ALA A 12 -0.71 10.88 -6.29
C ALA A 12 0.01 11.51 -5.09
N GLY A 13 -0.13 10.95 -3.88
CA GLY A 13 0.57 11.43 -2.70
C GLY A 13 2.09 11.35 -2.84
N LEU A 14 2.63 10.27 -3.40
CA LEU A 14 4.07 10.13 -3.64
C LEU A 14 4.61 11.19 -4.62
N ILE A 15 3.83 11.57 -5.64
CA ILE A 15 4.22 12.59 -6.62
C ILE A 15 4.06 14.00 -6.03
N LEU A 16 2.89 14.32 -5.47
CA LEU A 16 2.57 15.67 -5.02
C LEU A 16 3.47 16.12 -3.85
N PHE A 17 3.89 15.19 -3.01
CA PHE A 17 4.74 15.47 -1.86
C PHE A 17 6.21 15.08 -2.09
N SER A 18 6.68 15.00 -3.34
CA SER A 18 8.07 14.62 -3.66
C SER A 18 9.15 15.54 -3.10
N TYR A 19 8.77 16.69 -2.54
CA TYR A 19 9.65 17.63 -1.88
C TYR A 19 9.90 17.29 -0.39
N ASP A 20 9.09 16.41 0.21
CA ASP A 20 9.19 16.02 1.63
C ASP A 20 9.27 14.50 1.77
N LYS A 21 10.50 14.00 1.98
CA LYS A 21 10.77 12.56 2.11
C LYS A 21 10.06 11.93 3.30
N ALA A 22 9.93 12.65 4.42
CA ALA A 22 9.26 12.12 5.61
C ALA A 22 7.78 11.93 5.32
N PHE A 23 7.16 12.89 4.64
CA PHE A 23 5.77 12.77 4.21
C PHE A 23 5.58 11.67 3.15
N GLN A 24 6.49 11.53 2.17
CA GLN A 24 6.44 10.41 1.22
C GLN A 24 6.52 9.04 1.91
N ILE A 25 7.36 8.89 2.93
CA ILE A 25 7.44 7.65 3.73
C ILE A 25 6.12 7.41 4.47
N ALA A 26 5.50 8.46 5.03
CA ALA A 26 4.19 8.35 5.66
C ALA A 26 3.10 7.94 4.66
N VAL A 27 3.08 8.52 3.46
CA VAL A 27 2.17 8.14 2.36
C VAL A 27 2.42 6.69 1.94
N ALA A 28 3.67 6.27 1.74
CA ALA A 28 4.02 4.90 1.40
C ALA A 28 3.50 3.94 2.48
N SER A 29 3.72 4.25 3.76
CA SER A 29 3.27 3.44 4.90
C SER A 29 1.73 3.33 4.94
N ALA A 30 1.04 4.45 4.75
CA ALA A 30 -0.43 4.49 4.69
C ALA A 30 -0.98 3.69 3.51
N LEU A 31 -0.33 3.76 2.34
CA LEU A 31 -0.69 3.00 1.14
C LEU A 31 -0.62 1.49 1.41
N VAL A 32 0.48 0.99 1.99
CA VAL A 32 0.61 -0.45 2.25
C VAL A 32 -0.38 -0.95 3.30
N LEU A 33 -0.56 -0.20 4.38
CA LEU A 33 -1.53 -0.55 5.42
C LEU A 33 -2.95 -0.58 4.83
N SER A 34 -3.31 0.42 4.02
CA SER A 34 -4.61 0.48 3.35
C SER A 34 -4.80 -0.67 2.37
N TYR A 35 -3.77 -1.04 1.60
CA TYR A 35 -3.79 -2.17 0.68
C TYR A 35 -4.07 -3.50 1.39
N VAL A 36 -3.34 -3.79 2.47
CA VAL A 36 -3.53 -5.02 3.26
C VAL A 36 -4.88 -5.01 3.95
N SER A 37 -5.23 -3.92 4.65
CA SER A 37 -6.52 -3.81 5.35
C SER A 37 -7.70 -3.96 4.40
N TRP A 38 -7.65 -3.33 3.22
CA TRP A 38 -8.70 -3.49 2.21
C TRP A 38 -8.75 -4.91 1.66
N GLY A 39 -7.60 -5.54 1.35
CA GLY A 39 -7.55 -6.92 0.90
C GLY A 39 -8.20 -7.88 1.88
N VAL A 40 -7.83 -7.79 3.15
CA VAL A 40 -8.42 -8.60 4.22
C VAL A 40 -9.92 -8.32 4.38
N ALA A 41 -10.33 -7.05 4.42
CA ALA A 41 -11.73 -6.68 4.61
C ALA A 41 -12.61 -7.12 3.44
N HIS A 42 -12.16 -6.93 2.19
CA HIS A 42 -12.87 -7.32 1.00
C HIS A 42 -13.13 -8.83 0.97
N HIS A 43 -12.08 -9.63 1.20
CA HIS A 43 -12.23 -11.09 1.22
C HIS A 43 -12.99 -11.61 2.44
N HIS A 44 -12.92 -10.91 3.58
CA HIS A 44 -13.72 -11.28 4.75
C HIS A 44 -15.22 -11.08 4.49
N LEU A 45 -15.59 -9.95 3.88
CA LEU A 45 -16.98 -9.63 3.55
C LEU A 45 -17.55 -10.55 2.45
N ASP A 46 -16.71 -10.99 1.52
CA ASP A 46 -17.09 -11.92 0.45
C ASP A 46 -17.03 -13.40 0.89
N HIS A 47 -16.72 -13.65 2.17
CA HIS A 47 -16.64 -15.00 2.78
C HIS A 47 -15.62 -15.93 2.11
N ASP A 48 -14.58 -15.37 1.47
CA ASP A 48 -13.51 -16.10 0.80
C ASP A 48 -12.12 -15.80 1.38
N LEU A 49 -12.06 -15.22 2.59
CA LEU A 49 -10.81 -14.96 3.28
C LEU A 49 -10.09 -16.26 3.65
N ARG A 50 -8.96 -16.48 2.99
CA ARG A 50 -8.05 -17.59 3.25
C ARG A 50 -6.71 -17.10 3.76
N LEU A 51 -6.02 -17.92 4.55
CA LEU A 51 -4.70 -17.58 5.08
C LEU A 51 -3.70 -17.32 3.96
N GLU A 52 -3.78 -18.08 2.87
CA GLU A 52 -2.95 -17.91 1.69
C GLU A 52 -3.14 -16.50 1.09
N THR A 53 -4.38 -16.03 0.95
CA THR A 53 -4.69 -14.68 0.47
C THR A 53 -4.13 -13.59 1.39
N VAL A 54 -4.23 -13.77 2.71
CA VAL A 54 -3.64 -12.81 3.67
C VAL A 54 -2.12 -12.73 3.50
N ILE A 55 -1.46 -13.87 3.34
CA ILE A 55 -0.01 -13.93 3.11
C ILE A 55 0.36 -13.27 1.78
N GLU A 56 -0.40 -13.52 0.71
CA GLU A 56 -0.19 -12.87 -0.60
C GLU A 56 -0.23 -11.34 -0.47
N TYR A 57 -1.26 -10.78 0.19
CA TYR A 57 -1.36 -9.34 0.41
C TYR A 57 -0.20 -8.79 1.24
N LEU A 58 0.22 -9.50 2.30
CA LEU A 58 1.35 -9.07 3.13
C LEU A 58 2.68 -9.10 2.36
N VAL A 59 2.93 -10.13 1.56
CA VAL A 59 4.17 -10.24 0.77
C VAL A 59 4.23 -9.16 -0.30
N VAL A 60 3.14 -8.92 -1.02
CA VAL A 60 3.06 -7.84 -2.03
C VAL A 60 3.21 -6.47 -1.38
N ALA A 61 2.58 -6.27 -0.22
CA ALA A 61 2.72 -5.05 0.57
C ALA A 61 4.19 -4.78 0.95
N ILE A 62 4.84 -5.75 1.58
CA ILE A 62 6.25 -5.62 2.00
C ILE A 62 7.15 -5.33 0.81
N LEU A 63 6.99 -6.07 -0.29
CA LEU A 63 7.77 -5.86 -1.51
C LEU A 63 7.58 -4.44 -2.07
N GLY A 64 6.33 -4.00 -2.20
CA GLY A 64 6.00 -2.66 -2.68
C GLY A 64 6.56 -1.57 -1.79
N PHE A 65 6.44 -1.73 -0.46
CA PHE A 65 7.00 -0.78 0.50
C PHE A 65 8.51 -0.69 0.41
N VAL A 66 9.22 -1.82 0.35
CA VAL A 66 10.70 -1.83 0.22
C VAL A 66 11.14 -1.11 -1.05
N ILE A 67 10.47 -1.35 -2.18
CA ILE A 67 10.78 -0.66 -3.44
C ILE A 67 10.56 0.84 -3.29
N ILE A 68 9.37 1.29 -2.87
CA ILE A 68 9.05 2.73 -2.74
C ILE A 68 9.98 3.40 -1.73
N PHE A 69 10.19 2.81 -0.56
CA PHE A 69 11.06 3.33 0.48
C PHE A 69 12.49 3.50 -0.01
N SER A 70 13.03 2.52 -0.75
CA SER A 70 14.36 2.60 -1.33
C SER A 70 14.50 3.73 -2.35
N LEU A 71 13.44 3.98 -3.15
CA LEU A 71 13.40 5.07 -4.10
C LEU A 71 13.38 6.43 -3.40
N VAL A 72 12.51 6.59 -2.38
CA VAL A 72 12.37 7.84 -1.61
C VAL A 72 13.65 8.23 -0.88
N ILE A 73 14.41 7.26 -0.36
CA ILE A 73 15.68 7.56 0.32
C ILE A 73 16.78 7.95 -0.68
N ARG A 74 16.74 7.40 -1.90
CA ARG A 74 17.76 7.63 -2.93
C ARG A 74 17.63 9.01 -3.59
N THR A 75 16.41 9.46 -3.85
CA THR A 75 16.10 10.84 -4.28
C THR A 75 16.27 11.78 -3.11
#